data_AF-A3W6F6-F1
#
_entry.id   AF-A3W6F6-F1
#
_cell.length_a   1.000
_cell.length_b   1.000
_cell.length_c   1.000
_cell.angle_alpha   90.00
_cell.angle_beta   90.00
_cell.angle_gamma   90.00
#
_symmetry.space_group_name_H-M   'P 1'
#
loop_
_entity.id
_entity.type
_entity.pdbx_description
1 polymer ?
#
loop_
_entity_poly.entity_id
_entity_poly.type
_entity_poly.pdbx_seq_one_letter_code
_entity_poly.pdbx_strand_id
1 'polypeptide(L)'
;MRIPYRRTDGQLNLLVDSTGIKFLGEGERQARKHSVKGRRQWQKVHLAMDMATSDIRAVEFAPRRDGDSPILPGLLDKIPDNEEVGSVTADGA
;
A
#
# COMPACT_ATOMS: atom_id res chain seq x y z
N MET A 1 -3.36 12.04 0.69
CA MET A 1 -2.14 11.84 1.52
C MET A 1 -0.97 11.71 0.56
N ARG A 2 0.12 12.47 0.76
CA ARG A 2 1.29 12.45 -0.12
C ARG A 2 2.46 11.83 0.63
N ILE A 3 3.03 10.77 0.08
CA ILE A 3 4.17 10.06 0.66
C ILE A 3 5.44 10.80 0.22
N PRO A 4 6.34 11.20 1.12
CA PRO A 4 7.62 11.78 0.72
C PRO A 4 8.48 10.72 0.03
N TYR A 5 9.20 11.11 -1.01
CA TYR A 5 10.07 10.23 -1.79
C TYR A 5 11.18 11.06 -2.44
N ARG A 6 12.28 10.39 -2.77
CA ARG A 6 13.39 10.93 -3.55
C ARG A 6 13.08 10.72 -5.02
N ARG A 7 13.25 11.77 -5.81
CA ARG A 7 13.19 11.68 -7.27
C ARG A 7 14.54 11.26 -7.82
N THR A 8 14.49 10.38 -8.80
CA THR A 8 15.60 10.02 -9.67
C THR A 8 15.30 10.52 -11.07
N ASP A 9 16.33 10.94 -11.80
CA ASP A 9 16.19 11.29 -13.20
C ASP A 9 16.04 10.00 -14.02
N GLY A 10 14.94 9.87 -14.77
CA GLY A 10 14.66 8.72 -15.62
C GLY A 10 13.26 8.14 -15.43
N GLN A 11 13.02 6.98 -16.06
CA GLN A 11 11.76 6.26 -15.96
C GLN A 11 11.58 5.63 -14.57
N LEU A 12 10.37 5.76 -14.04
CA LEU A 12 9.96 5.16 -12.78
C LEU A 12 9.65 3.68 -13.00
N ASN A 13 10.40 2.80 -12.33
CA ASN A 13 10.18 1.36 -12.38
C ASN A 13 9.61 0.88 -11.05
N LEU A 14 8.38 0.39 -11.06
CA LEU A 14 7.63 0.07 -9.84
C LEU A 14 7.67 -1.43 -9.55
N LEU A 15 7.94 -1.76 -8.29
CA LEU A 15 7.65 -3.07 -7.70
C LEU A 15 6.38 -2.96 -6.86
N VAL A 16 5.38 -3.79 -7.16
CA VAL A 16 4.11 -3.86 -6.45
C VAL A 16 4.04 -5.15 -5.66
N ASP A 17 3.78 -5.04 -4.36
CA ASP A 17 3.62 -6.19 -3.45
C ASP A 17 2.30 -6.10 -2.69
N SER A 18 1.69 -7.26 -2.50
CA SER A 18 0.48 -7.46 -1.71
C SER A 18 0.79 -7.89 -0.27
N THR A 19 0.67 -6.98 0.70
CA THR A 19 0.89 -7.33 2.11
C THR A 19 -0.39 -7.30 2.95
N GLY A 20 -0.52 -8.27 3.85
CA GLY A 20 -1.61 -8.30 4.83
C GLY A 20 -1.27 -7.47 6.05
N ILE A 21 -2.00 -6.37 6.29
CA ILE A 21 -1.84 -5.58 7.51
C ILE A 21 -2.86 -6.02 8.56
N LYS A 22 -2.38 -6.18 9.80
CA LYS A 22 -3.21 -6.45 10.97
C LYS A 22 -3.60 -5.15 11.66
N PHE A 23 -4.88 -4.83 11.62
CA PHE A 23 -5.48 -3.73 12.34
C PHE A 23 -5.93 -4.21 13.72
N LEU A 24 -5.57 -3.42 14.74
CA LEU A 24 -6.06 -3.53 16.10
C LEU A 24 -6.97 -2.31 16.30
N GLY A 25 -8.27 -2.53 16.57
CA GLY A 25 -9.22 -1.43 16.74
C GLY A 25 -8.81 -0.46 17.86
N GLU A 26 -9.38 0.75 17.83
CA GLU A 26 -9.24 1.72 18.93
C GLU A 26 -9.54 1.03 20.27
N GLY A 27 -8.56 1.06 21.18
CA GLY A 27 -8.76 0.56 22.54
C GLY A 27 -7.65 -0.34 23.09
N GLU A 28 -6.83 -1.03 22.29
CA GLU A 28 -5.92 -2.03 22.87
C GLU A 28 -4.62 -1.52 23.48
N ARG A 29 -4.16 -0.31 23.12
CA ARG A 29 -3.08 0.32 23.92
C ARG A 29 -3.56 0.60 25.36
N GLN A 30 -4.87 0.81 25.54
CA GLN A 30 -5.56 0.95 26.83
C GLN A 30 -6.06 -0.41 27.40
N ALA A 31 -6.39 -1.40 26.55
CA ALA A 31 -6.97 -2.69 26.96
C ALA A 31 -5.96 -3.70 27.51
N ARG A 32 -4.65 -3.41 27.44
CA ARG A 32 -3.67 -4.16 28.25
C ARG A 32 -3.92 -4.01 29.76
N LYS A 33 -4.68 -3.01 30.21
CA LYS A 33 -5.05 -2.85 31.62
C LYS A 33 -6.39 -3.47 32.00
N HIS A 34 -7.34 -3.64 31.07
CA HIS A 34 -8.67 -4.21 31.35
C HIS A 34 -9.14 -5.05 30.15
N SER A 35 -9.40 -6.32 30.41
CA SER A 35 -9.61 -7.46 29.51
C SER A 35 -10.72 -7.36 28.45
N VAL A 36 -10.78 -6.29 27.65
CA VAL A 36 -11.63 -6.22 26.46
C VAL A 36 -10.75 -6.51 25.24
N LYS A 37 -10.76 -7.76 24.80
CA LYS A 37 -10.08 -8.18 23.55
C LYS A 37 -10.80 -7.53 22.37
N GLY A 38 -10.18 -6.54 21.75
CA GLY A 38 -10.65 -5.95 20.50
C GLY A 38 -10.60 -6.99 19.38
N ARG A 39 -11.57 -6.95 18.46
CA ARG A 39 -11.59 -7.86 17.31
C ARG A 39 -10.43 -7.51 16.38
N ARG A 40 -9.47 -8.43 16.23
CA ARG A 40 -8.39 -8.34 15.24
C ARG A 40 -8.97 -8.40 13.84
N GLN A 41 -8.53 -7.51 12.98
CA GLN A 41 -8.97 -7.44 11.60
C GLN A 41 -7.76 -7.43 10.68
N TRP A 42 -7.77 -8.26 9.64
CA TRP A 42 -6.77 -8.20 8.58
C TRP A 42 -7.34 -7.44 7.38
N GLN A 43 -6.48 -6.69 6.69
CA GLN A 43 -6.82 -6.08 5.41
C GLN A 43 -5.58 -6.11 4.51
N LYS A 44 -5.80 -6.51 3.26
CA LYS A 44 -4.77 -6.53 2.23
C LYS A 44 -4.51 -5.08 1.76
N VAL A 45 -3.24 -4.72 1.66
CA VAL A 45 -2.78 -3.46 1.09
C VAL A 45 -1.79 -3.77 -0.02
N HIS A 46 -1.80 -2.97 -1.07
CA HIS A 46 -0.83 -3.03 -2.14
C HIS A 46 0.10 -1.83 -2.01
N LEU A 47 1.40 -2.09 -2.02
CA LEU A 47 2.45 -1.09 -1.93
C LEU A 47 3.18 -1.05 -3.26
N ALA A 48 3.30 0.12 -3.90
CA ALA A 48 4.28 0.31 -4.97
C ALA A 48 5.52 0.98 -4.42
N MET A 49 6.67 0.40 -4.76
CA MET A 49 7.99 0.92 -4.44
C MET A 49 8.75 1.19 -5.72
N ASP A 50 9.52 2.27 -5.75
CA ASP A 50 10.50 2.50 -6.81
C ASP A 50 11.69 1.55 -6.63
N MET A 51 12.02 0.79 -7.67
CA MET A 51 13.15 -0.14 -7.67
C MET A 51 14.51 0.57 -7.55
N ALA A 52 14.63 1.82 -7.99
CA ALA A 52 15.90 2.55 -7.94
C ALA A 52 16.20 3.09 -6.53
N THR A 53 15.18 3.64 -5.85
CA THR A 53 15.35 4.28 -4.54
C THR A 53 14.91 3.43 -3.35
N SER A 54 14.11 2.39 -3.59
CA SER A 54 13.33 1.67 -2.56
C SER A 54 12.31 2.54 -1.82
N ASP A 55 11.95 3.71 -2.36
CA ASP A 55 10.94 4.59 -1.76
C ASP A 55 9.52 4.12 -2.13
N ILE A 56 8.60 4.16 -1.18
CA ILE A 56 7.19 3.89 -1.44
C ILE A 56 6.61 5.04 -2.28
N ARG A 57 6.05 4.71 -3.44
CA ARG A 57 5.47 5.66 -4.39
C ARG A 57 3.97 5.79 -4.25
N ALA A 58 3.29 4.69 -3.92
CA ALA A 58 1.85 4.65 -3.76
C ALA A 58 1.42 3.49 -2.85
N VAL A 59 0.24 3.64 -2.24
CA VAL A 59 -0.37 2.66 -1.34
C VAL A 59 -1.86 2.61 -1.63
N GLU A 60 -2.42 1.42 -1.85
CA GLU A 60 -3.84 1.21 -2.09
C GLU A 60 -4.40 0.05 -1.24
N PHE A 61 -5.56 0.26 -0.62
CA PHE A 61 -6.20 -0.75 0.22
C PHE A 61 -7.23 -1.53 -0.60
N ALA A 62 -7.18 -2.86 -0.53
CA ALA A 62 -8.25 -3.66 -1.11
C ALA A 62 -9.54 -3.47 -0.27
N PRO A 63 -10.71 -3.23 -0.91
CA PRO A 63 -11.98 -3.19 -0.21
C PRO A 63 -12.29 -4.57 0.41
N ARG A 64 -12.89 -4.58 1.61
CA ARG A 64 -13.22 -5.81 2.35
C ARG A 64 -14.42 -6.58 1.77
N ARG A 65 -15.16 -5.96 0.86
CA ARG A 65 -16.37 -6.47 0.26
C ARG A 65 -16.18 -6.38 -1.25
N ASP A 66 -16.38 -7.51 -1.90
CA ASP A 66 -16.35 -7.73 -3.33
C ASP A 66 -14.94 -7.93 -3.92
N GLY A 67 -14.81 -9.07 -4.63
CA GLY A 67 -13.55 -9.66 -5.07
C GLY A 67 -12.73 -8.75 -5.97
N ASP A 68 -11.41 -9.01 -5.96
CA ASP A 68 -10.34 -8.42 -6.78
C ASP A 68 -10.80 -7.31 -7.75
N SER A 69 -11.14 -6.15 -7.19
CA SER A 69 -11.20 -4.92 -7.97
C SER A 69 -9.78 -4.63 -8.46
N PRO A 70 -9.55 -4.23 -9.72
CA PRO A 70 -8.21 -3.98 -10.22
C PRO A 70 -7.56 -2.87 -9.39
N ILE A 71 -6.60 -3.26 -8.54
CA ILE A 71 -5.92 -2.34 -7.63
C ILE A 71 -4.91 -1.45 -8.38
N LEU A 72 -4.36 -1.95 -9.48
CA LEU A 72 -3.30 -1.29 -10.23
C LEU A 72 -3.70 0.12 -10.75
N PRO A 73 -4.87 0.34 -11.39
CA PRO A 73 -5.31 1.68 -11.79
C PRO A 73 -5.33 2.67 -10.61
N GLY A 74 -5.97 2.33 -9.49
CA GLY A 74 -6.03 3.22 -8.33
C GLY A 74 -4.68 3.48 -7.67
N LEU A 75 -3.69 2.62 -7.92
CA LEU A 75 -2.33 2.76 -7.44
C LEU A 75 -1.50 3.67 -8.35
N LEU A 76 -1.68 3.57 -9.67
CA LEU A 76 -1.06 4.45 -10.66
C LEU A 76 -1.62 5.88 -10.61
N ASP A 77 -2.90 6.06 -10.31
CA ASP A 77 -3.53 7.38 -10.10
C ASP A 77 -2.89 8.20 -8.96
N LYS A 78 -2.08 7.57 -8.11
CA LYS A 78 -1.34 8.22 -7.03
C LYS A 78 0.08 8.65 -7.41
N ILE A 79 0.55 8.18 -8.57
CA ILE A 79 1.83 8.60 -9.14
C ILE A 79 1.63 9.96 -9.81
N PRO A 80 2.52 10.95 -9.59
CA PRO A 80 2.41 12.24 -10.25
C PRO A 80 2.51 12.13 -11.78
N ASP A 81 1.65 12.83 -12.51
CA ASP A 81 1.61 12.83 -13.98
C ASP A 81 2.93 13.23 -14.66
N ASN A 82 3.83 13.89 -13.94
CA ASN A 82 5.14 14.32 -14.44
C ASN A 82 6.24 13.27 -14.26
N GLU A 83 5.91 12.04 -13.85
CA GLU A 83 6.83 10.92 -13.77
C GLU A 83 6.39 9.83 -14.75
N GLU A 84 7.27 9.51 -15.70
CA GLU A 84 7.00 8.48 -16.70
C GLU A 84 7.21 7.09 -16.09
N VAL A 85 6.16 6.29 -16.03
CA VAL A 85 6.25 4.89 -15.58
C VAL A 85 6.80 4.04 -16.72
N GLY A 86 8.01 3.51 -16.55
CA GLY A 86 8.66 2.65 -17.54
C GLY A 86 8.21 1.20 -17.44
N SER A 87 8.19 0.66 -16.21
CA SER A 87 7.79 -0.72 -15.97
C SER A 87 7.08 -0.88 -14.62
N VAL A 88 6.20 -1.88 -14.55
CA VAL A 88 5.55 -2.32 -13.32
C VAL A 88 5.74 -3.83 -13.20
N THR A 89 6.35 -4.26 -12.09
CA THR A 89 6.49 -5.66 -11.73
C THR A 89 5.64 -5.91 -10.50
N ALA A 90 4.76 -6.90 -10.54
CA ALA A 90 3.94 -7.28 -9.40
C ALA A 90 4.20 -8.74 -9.02
N ASP A 91 4.20 -9.05 -7.74
CA ASP A 91 4.07 -10.44 -7.31
C ASP A 91 2.64 -10.89 -7.62
N GLY A 92 2.52 -11.98 -8.38
CA GLY A 92 1.20 -12.52 -8.71
C GLY A 92 0.52 -13.01 -7.42
N ALA A 93 -0.64 -12.43 -7.10
CA ALA A 93 -1.53 -12.93 -6.05
C ALA A 93 -2.23 -14.23 -6.47
#